data_AF-A0A0F9IRN3-F1
#
_entry.id   AF-A0A0F9IRN3-F1
#
_cell.length_a   1.000
_cell.length_b   1.000
_cell.length_c   1.000
_cell.angle_alpha   90.00
_cell.angle_beta   90.00
_cell.angle_gamma   90.00
#
_symmetry.space_group_name_H-M   'P 1'
#
loop_
_entity.id
_entity.type
_entity.pdbx_description
1 polymer ?
#
loop_
_entity_poly.entity_id
_entity_poly.type
_entity_poly.pdbx_seq_one_letter_code
_entity_poly.pdbx_strand_id
1 'polypeptide(L)' 'MAKLTRAKAKKILAHGSVRGHKLTKKQKGLFGARAGGAKLRKKR' A
#
# COMPACT_ATOMS: atom_id res chain seq x y z
N MET A 1 3.94 -5.09 -15.60
CA MET A 1 3.46 -4.32 -14.42
C MET A 1 4.12 -4.83 -13.15
N ALA A 2 4.88 -4.00 -12.42
CA ALA A 2 5.50 -4.42 -11.16
C ALA A 2 4.42 -4.67 -10.08
N LYS A 3 4.20 -5.95 -9.74
CA LYS A 3 3.20 -6.37 -8.74
C LYS A 3 3.52 -5.75 -7.38
N LEU A 4 2.54 -5.12 -6.74
CA LEU A 4 2.68 -4.61 -5.38
C LEU A 4 2.80 -5.78 -4.39
N THR A 5 4.03 -6.10 -4.01
CA THR A 5 4.36 -7.15 -3.04
C THR A 5 4.12 -6.67 -1.61
N ARG A 6 3.93 -7.61 -0.67
CA ARG A 6 3.79 -7.29 0.76
C ARG A 6 4.99 -6.52 1.30
N ALA A 7 6.20 -6.95 0.93
CA ALA A 7 7.45 -6.30 1.33
C ALA A 7 7.52 -4.85 0.81
N LYS A 8 7.14 -4.62 -0.45
CA LYS A 8 7.11 -3.28 -1.03
C LYS A 8 6.08 -2.38 -0.36
N ALA A 9 4.90 -2.92 -0.04
CA ALA A 9 3.87 -2.18 0.70
C ALA A 9 4.34 -1.79 2.11
N LYS A 10 5.02 -2.70 2.84
CA LYS A 10 5.64 -2.40 4.14
C LYS A 10 6.66 -1.26 4.03
N LYS A 11 7.56 -1.32 3.04
CA LYS A 11 8.54 -0.25 2.80
C LYS A 11 7.88 1.10 2.52
N ILE A 12 6.86 1.13 1.67
CA ILE A 12 6.12 2.36 1.34
C ILE A 12 5.44 2.95 2.58
N LEU A 13 4.84 2.12 3.43
CA LEU A 13 4.25 2.60 4.69
C LEU A 13 5.29 3.17 5.66
N ALA A 14 6.44 2.49 5.79
CA ALA A 14 7.53 2.96 6.64
C ALA A 14 8.10 4.31 6.16
N HIS A 15 8.27 4.48 4.84
CA HIS A 15 8.69 5.75 4.26
C HIS A 15 7.61 6.84 4.28
N GLY A 16 6.33 6.47 4.37
CA GLY A 16 5.22 7.43 4.38
C GLY A 16 5.01 8.18 3.06
N SER A 17 5.72 7.81 1.99
CA SER A 17 5.64 8.43 0.66
C SER A 17 5.81 7.40 -0.46
N VAL A 18 5.32 7.72 -1.65
CA VAL A 18 5.49 6.93 -2.87
C VAL A 18 5.76 7.87 -4.05
N ARG A 19 6.84 7.62 -4.80
CA ARG A 19 7.27 8.45 -5.94
C ARG A 19 7.39 9.95 -5.61
N GLY A 20 7.94 10.28 -4.45
CA GLY A 20 8.11 11.68 -4.01
C GLY A 20 6.85 12.33 -3.44
N HIS A 21 5.69 11.65 -3.43
CA HIS A 21 4.46 12.18 -2.86
C HIS A 21 4.13 11.52 -1.52
N LYS A 22 3.72 12.31 -0.52
CA LYS A 22 3.22 11.79 0.75
C LYS A 22 1.98 10.92 0.54
N LEU A 23 1.87 9.84 1.31
CA LEU A 23 0.73 8.94 1.23
C LEU A 23 -0.54 9.63 1.75
N THR A 24 -1.58 9.63 0.91
CA THR A 24 -2.94 10.00 1.33
C THR A 24 -3.53 8.95 2.27
N LYS A 25 -4.58 9.30 3.02
CA LYS A 25 -5.28 8.37 3.92
C LYS A 25 -5.77 7.10 3.21
N LYS A 26 -6.31 7.24 1.99
CA LYS A 26 -6.75 6.10 1.15
C LYS A 26 -5.58 5.21 0.75
N GLN A 27 -4.46 5.80 0.34
CA GLN A 27 -3.25 5.04 -0.02
C GLN A 27 -2.65 4.33 1.19
N LYS A 28 -2.59 4.97 2.36
CA LYS A 28 -2.18 4.30 3.61
C LYS A 28 -3.04 3.08 3.90
N GLY A 29 -4.36 3.18 3.73
CA GLY A 29 -5.27 2.04 3.86
C GLY A 29 -4.99 0.93 2.86
N LEU A 30 -4.77 1.28 1.58
CA LEU A 30 -4.45 0.33 0.51
C LEU A 30 -3.14 -0.43 0.81
N PHE A 31 -2.06 0.31 1.10
CA PHE A 31 -0.77 -0.28 1.40
C PHE A 31 -0.80 -1.04 2.73
N GLY A 32 -1.54 -0.57 3.72
CA GLY A 32 -1.77 -1.24 5.01
C GLY A 32 -2.44 -2.61 4.82
N ALA A 33 -3.56 -2.64 4.10
CA ALA A 33 -4.24 -3.88 3.75
C ALA A 33 -3.31 -4.84 3.00
N ARG A 34 -2.52 -4.31 2.06
CA ARG A 34 -1.58 -5.15 1.29
C ARG A 34 -0.41 -5.67 2.14
N ALA A 35 0.14 -4.85 3.03
CA ALA A 35 1.21 -5.21 3.96
C ALA A 35 0.75 -6.26 4.98
N GLY A 36 -0.48 -6.12 5.49
CA GLY A 36 -1.14 -7.08 6.38
C GLY A 36 -1.66 -8.34 5.67
N GLY A 37 -1.51 -8.45 4.35
CA GLY A 37 -1.91 -9.62 3.59
C GLY A 37 -3.42 -9.75 3.35
N ALA A 38 -4.20 -8.72 3.69
CA ALA A 38 -5.63 -8.68 3.41
C ALA A 38 -5.85 -8.72 1.89
N LYS A 39 -6.77 -9.58 1.45
CA LYS A 39 -7.37 -9.47 0.11
C LYS A 39 -8.23 -8.20 0.14
N LEU A 40 -7.77 -7.13 -0.52
CA LEU A 40 -8.62 -5.97 -0.80
C LEU A 40 -9.89 -6.50 -1.46
N ARG A 41 -11.01 -6.53 -0.71
CA ARG A 41 -12.31 -6.90 -1.27
C ARG A 41 -12.62 -5.86 -2.32
N LYS A 42 -12.61 -6.27 -3.59
CA LYS A 42 -13.12 -5.46 -4.70
C LYS A 42 -14.60 -5.27 -4.40
N LYS A 43 -14.99 -4.09 -3.89
CA LYS A 43 -16.40 -3.74 -3.79
C LYS A 43 -16.89 -3.64 -5.25
N ARG A 44 -17.82 -4.52 -5.63
CA ARG A 44 -18.54 -4.42 -6.91
C ARG A 44 -19.33 -3.12 -6.94
#